data_AF-A0A0C9T5S4-F1
#
_entry.id   AF-A0A0C9T5S4-F1
#
_cell.length_a   1.000
_cell.length_b   1.000
_cell.length_c   1.000
_cell.angle_alpha   90.00
_cell.angle_beta   90.00
_cell.angle_gamma   90.00
#
_symmetry.space_group_name_H-M   'P 1'
#
loop_
_entity.id
_entity.type
_entity.pdbx_description
1 polymer ?
#
loop_
_entity_poly.entity_id
_entity_poly.type
_entity_poly.pdbx_seq_one_letter_code
_entity_poly.pdbx_strand_id
1 'polypeptide(L)'
;QAAQLKAWLVCNNCPPTIKECEALFHKAFAPKGDLGLDQGDISLESQDPSHTQPSATPVDLLVYARSSTHVGNSLITYHPGGDTSLLAVPGCIKYIFGSNGKIFFAVQHQNAASGIDPFHHYPHFPAQVYSTTVSSILEEVKLAWVLSHYMQWQFAPGYIVVLTLSQ
;
A
#
# COMPACT_ATOMS: atom_id res chain seq x y z
N GLN A 1 -12.00 3.69 -5.73
CA GLN A 1 -11.45 2.46 -6.37
C GLN A 1 -12.39 1.25 -6.41
N ALA A 2 -13.40 1.11 -5.53
CA ALA A 2 -14.34 -0.03 -5.56
C ALA A 2 -15.18 -0.14 -6.86
N ALA A 3 -15.45 0.96 -7.57
CA ALA A 3 -16.32 0.98 -8.74
C ALA A 3 -15.72 0.28 -9.98
N GLN A 4 -14.40 0.38 -10.19
CA GLN A 4 -13.72 -0.24 -11.34
C GLN A 4 -13.57 -1.76 -11.16
N LEU A 5 -13.27 -2.21 -9.94
CA LEU A 5 -13.24 -3.65 -9.62
C LEU A 5 -14.64 -4.26 -9.78
N LYS A 6 -15.68 -3.58 -9.27
CA LYS A 6 -17.08 -4.01 -9.48
C LYS A 6 -17.44 -4.07 -10.96
N ALA A 7 -17.03 -3.09 -11.76
CA ALA A 7 -17.26 -3.09 -13.20
C ALA A 7 -16.56 -4.26 -13.91
N TRP A 8 -15.35 -4.62 -13.48
CA TRP A 8 -14.62 -5.77 -14.04
C TRP A 8 -15.23 -7.12 -13.63
N LEU A 9 -15.66 -7.26 -12.38
CA LEU A 9 -16.34 -8.47 -11.87
C LEU A 9 -17.68 -8.74 -12.60
N VAL A 10 -18.39 -7.67 -12.97
CA VAL A 10 -19.63 -7.73 -13.76
C VAL A 10 -19.38 -7.99 -15.26
N CYS A 11 -18.14 -7.86 -15.75
CA CYS A 11 -17.82 -8.12 -17.15
C CYS A 11 -17.96 -9.61 -17.52
N ASN A 12 -18.42 -9.88 -18.75
CA ASN A 12 -18.55 -11.25 -19.28
C ASN A 12 -17.19 -11.97 -19.46
N ASN A 13 -16.08 -11.23 -19.46
CA ASN A 13 -14.73 -11.79 -19.59
C ASN A 13 -14.08 -12.12 -18.23
N CYS A 14 -14.76 -11.92 -17.11
CA CYS A 14 -14.23 -12.30 -15.80
C CYS A 14 -14.27 -13.82 -15.59
N PRO A 15 -13.14 -14.48 -15.26
CA PRO A 15 -13.08 -15.92 -15.02
C PRO A 15 -14.08 -16.37 -13.93
N PRO A 16 -14.70 -17.56 -14.07
CA PRO A 16 -15.69 -18.07 -13.11
C PRO A 16 -15.15 -18.12 -11.67
N THR A 17 -13.89 -18.54 -11.49
CA THR A 17 -13.23 -18.64 -10.19
C THR A 17 -13.16 -17.31 -9.46
N ILE A 18 -12.96 -16.19 -10.18
CA ILE A 18 -12.89 -14.86 -9.57
C ILE A 18 -14.28 -14.40 -9.09
N LYS A 19 -15.35 -14.77 -9.81
CA LYS A 19 -16.75 -14.52 -9.39
C LYS A 19 -17.12 -15.34 -8.16
N GLU A 20 -16.63 -16.58 -8.07
CA GLU A 20 -16.79 -17.41 -6.87
C GLU A 20 -16.05 -16.81 -5.68
N CYS A 21 -14.83 -16.30 -5.87
CA CYS A 21 -14.10 -15.58 -4.82
C CYS A 21 -14.84 -14.31 -4.37
N GLU A 22 -15.42 -13.53 -5.28
CA GLU A 22 -16.27 -12.38 -4.94
C GLU A 22 -17.48 -12.81 -4.09
N ALA A 23 -18.17 -13.89 -4.49
CA ALA A 23 -19.31 -14.41 -3.74
C ALA A 23 -18.92 -14.88 -2.33
N LEU A 24 -17.79 -15.57 -2.19
CA LEU A 24 -17.24 -15.99 -0.91
C LEU A 24 -16.83 -14.79 -0.05
N PHE A 25 -16.19 -13.80 -0.65
CA PHE A 25 -15.77 -12.58 0.03
C PHE A 25 -16.98 -11.79 0.53
N HIS A 26 -17.99 -11.56 -0.31
CA HIS A 26 -19.23 -10.92 0.11
C HIS A 26 -19.93 -11.71 1.22
N LYS A 27 -19.97 -13.04 1.12
CA LYS A 27 -20.57 -13.87 2.18
C LYS A 27 -19.81 -13.76 3.51
N ALA A 28 -18.48 -13.67 3.48
CA ALA A 28 -17.64 -13.61 4.68
C ALA A 28 -17.61 -12.21 5.30
N PHE A 29 -17.70 -11.15 4.48
CA PHE A 29 -17.38 -9.78 4.90
C PHE A 29 -18.49 -8.76 4.63
N ALA A 30 -19.66 -9.14 4.10
CA ALA A 30 -20.76 -8.20 3.91
C ALA A 30 -21.18 -7.57 5.26
N PRO A 31 -21.24 -6.24 5.35
CA PRO A 31 -21.72 -5.55 6.55
C PRO A 31 -23.18 -5.92 6.80
N LYS A 32 -23.48 -6.43 7.98
CA LYS A 32 -24.85 -6.51 8.48
C LYS A 32 -25.25 -5.12 9.00
N GLY A 33 -25.80 -4.28 8.13
CA GLY A 33 -26.53 -3.07 8.52
C GLY A 33 -25.85 -1.73 8.19
N ASP A 34 -26.52 -1.02 7.29
CA ASP A 34 -26.82 0.42 7.17
C ASP A 34 -25.75 1.55 7.30
N LEU A 35 -25.95 2.53 6.40
CA LEU A 35 -25.50 3.93 6.36
C LEU A 35 -24.13 4.31 5.74
N GLY A 36 -24.23 5.19 4.73
CA GLY A 36 -23.44 6.42 4.68
C GLY A 36 -22.28 6.43 3.69
N LEU A 37 -22.57 6.80 2.45
CA LEU A 37 -21.55 7.28 1.50
C LEU A 37 -21.02 8.63 2.02
N ASP A 38 -19.73 8.73 2.31
CA ASP A 38 -19.04 10.02 2.33
C ASP A 38 -17.75 9.92 1.52
N GLN A 39 -17.70 10.76 0.48
CA GLN A 39 -16.79 10.67 -0.65
C GLN A 39 -15.69 11.70 -0.47
N GLY A 40 -14.49 11.22 -0.14
CA GLY A 40 -13.29 12.05 0.03
C GLY A 40 -12.05 11.38 -0.52
N ASP A 41 -12.06 11.01 -1.81
CA ASP A 41 -10.86 10.62 -2.56
C ASP A 41 -10.44 11.80 -3.45
N ILE A 42 -9.27 12.36 -3.19
CA ILE A 42 -8.64 13.34 -4.07
C ILE A 42 -7.91 12.53 -5.15
N SER A 43 -8.54 12.39 -6.32
CA SER A 43 -7.85 11.97 -7.54
C SER A 43 -6.91 13.09 -7.99
N LEU A 44 -5.67 12.75 -8.37
CA LEU A 44 -4.81 13.66 -9.14
C LEU A 44 -5.37 13.77 -10.57
N GLU A 45 -6.40 14.60 -10.76
CA GLU A 45 -6.80 15.07 -12.09
C GLU A 45 -6.01 16.34 -12.43
N SER A 46 -5.10 16.21 -13.39
CA SER A 46 -4.44 17.31 -14.07
C SER A 46 -5.46 18.06 -14.95
N GLN A 47 -5.78 19.31 -14.60
CA GLN A 47 -6.50 20.24 -15.48
C GLN A 47 -5.51 21.03 -16.36
N ASP A 48 -5.56 20.80 -17.69
CA ASP A 48 -5.73 21.87 -18.72
C ASP A 48 -6.03 21.23 -20.11
N PRO A 49 -6.82 21.87 -21.01
CA PRO A 49 -7.40 21.22 -22.19
C PRO A 49 -6.66 21.56 -23.49
N SER A 50 -6.23 20.53 -24.23
CA SER A 50 -6.23 20.60 -25.69
C SER A 50 -6.16 19.20 -26.29
N HIS A 51 -7.12 18.92 -27.18
CA HIS A 51 -7.21 17.71 -28.00
C HIS A 51 -5.87 17.29 -28.61
N THR A 52 -5.39 16.07 -28.31
CA THR A 52 -4.89 15.07 -29.28
C THR A 52 -4.86 13.70 -28.59
N GLN A 53 -5.05 12.62 -29.35
CA GLN A 53 -5.36 11.24 -28.95
C GLN A 53 -4.51 10.63 -27.80
N PRO A 54 -5.09 9.74 -26.96
CA PRO A 54 -4.30 8.99 -25.99
C PRO A 54 -3.58 7.82 -26.68
N SER A 55 -2.31 8.02 -27.04
CA SER A 55 -1.35 6.92 -27.07
C SER A 55 -1.22 6.39 -25.64
N ALA A 56 -1.73 5.19 -25.39
CA ALA A 56 -1.69 4.55 -24.09
C ALA A 56 -0.23 4.32 -23.64
N THR A 57 0.30 5.25 -22.87
CA THR A 57 1.39 5.00 -21.95
C THR A 57 0.76 4.38 -20.70
N PRO A 58 1.32 3.29 -20.12
CA PRO A 58 0.79 2.74 -18.89
C PRO A 58 0.96 3.81 -17.81
N VAL A 59 -0.15 4.37 -17.34
CA VAL A 59 -0.18 5.27 -16.19
C VAL A 59 0.25 4.44 -14.98
N ASP A 60 1.33 4.83 -14.32
CA ASP A 60 1.77 4.24 -13.07
C ASP A 60 0.70 4.50 -12.00
N LEU A 61 -0.18 3.52 -11.77
CA LEU A 61 -1.38 3.59 -10.91
C LEU A 61 -1.05 3.59 -9.41
N LEU A 62 0.18 3.95 -9.04
CA LEU A 62 0.68 3.83 -7.68
C LEU A 62 0.13 4.95 -6.80
N VAL A 63 -0.93 4.64 -6.04
CA VAL A 63 -1.59 5.59 -5.15
C VAL A 63 -0.99 5.48 -3.74
N TYR A 64 -0.45 6.60 -3.26
CA TYR A 64 -0.02 6.76 -1.87
C TYR A 64 -1.07 7.46 -1.04
N ALA A 65 -1.21 7.06 0.23
CA ALA A 65 -2.14 7.69 1.14
C ALA A 65 -1.54 7.84 2.54
N ARG A 66 -2.11 8.75 3.33
CA ARG A 66 -1.85 8.80 4.77
C ARG A 66 -2.53 7.61 5.45
N SER A 67 -1.92 7.13 6.54
CA SER A 67 -2.48 6.03 7.33
C SER A 67 -3.86 6.33 7.91
N SER A 68 -4.19 7.60 8.12
CA SER A 68 -5.50 8.06 8.58
C SER A 68 -6.60 7.97 7.52
N THR A 69 -6.23 7.84 6.24
CA THR A 69 -7.18 7.85 5.11
C THR A 69 -7.27 6.47 4.48
N HIS A 70 -6.14 5.83 4.21
CA HIS A 70 -6.13 4.48 3.66
C HIS A 70 -4.89 3.73 4.13
N VAL A 71 -5.08 2.82 5.10
CA VAL A 71 -3.98 2.09 5.72
C VAL A 71 -3.15 1.35 4.67
N GLY A 72 -3.77 0.57 3.77
CA GLY A 72 -3.04 -0.22 2.77
C GLY A 72 -2.15 0.60 1.83
N ASN A 73 -2.59 1.80 1.46
CA ASN A 73 -1.84 2.67 0.54
C ASN A 73 -0.80 3.52 1.28
N SER A 74 -0.78 3.44 2.62
CA SER A 74 0.21 4.11 3.48
C SER A 74 1.39 3.21 3.84
N LEU A 75 1.28 1.90 3.63
CA LEU A 75 2.31 0.94 3.98
C LEU A 75 3.33 0.83 2.84
N ILE A 76 4.56 1.24 3.09
CA ILE A 76 5.62 1.28 2.09
C ILE A 76 6.94 0.70 2.59
N THR A 77 7.71 0.11 1.70
CA THR A 77 9.13 -0.19 1.90
C THR A 77 9.96 0.90 1.23
N TYR A 78 11.06 1.31 1.85
CA TYR A 78 11.91 2.38 1.33
C TYR A 78 13.35 2.25 1.85
N HIS A 79 14.28 2.91 1.17
CA HIS A 79 15.67 3.03 1.60
C HIS A 79 15.83 4.16 2.64
N PRO A 80 16.21 3.85 3.90
CA PRO A 80 16.44 4.86 4.92
C PRO A 80 17.49 5.88 4.49
N GLY A 81 17.19 7.16 4.65
CA GLY A 81 18.08 8.26 4.23
C GLY A 81 18.37 8.30 2.73
N GLY A 82 17.70 7.47 1.92
CA GLY A 82 18.00 7.28 0.50
C GLY A 82 19.24 6.46 0.22
N ASP A 83 19.80 5.76 1.22
CA ASP A 83 20.97 4.92 1.04
C ASP A 83 20.57 3.54 0.47
N THR A 84 20.85 3.33 -0.81
CA THR A 84 20.55 2.08 -1.51
C THR A 84 21.49 0.93 -1.14
N SER A 85 22.57 1.19 -0.38
CA SER A 85 23.43 0.14 0.17
C SER A 85 22.83 -0.52 1.42
N LEU A 86 21.87 0.15 2.07
CA LEU A 86 21.11 -0.38 3.21
C LEU A 86 19.89 -1.15 2.72
N LEU A 87 19.50 -2.16 3.52
CA LEU A 87 18.26 -2.89 3.30
C LEU A 87 17.07 -1.92 3.38
N ALA A 88 16.14 -2.07 2.44
CA ALA A 88 14.87 -1.36 2.51
C ALA A 88 14.10 -1.80 3.75
N VAL A 89 13.46 -0.84 4.41
CA VAL A 89 12.71 -1.07 5.66
C VAL A 89 11.23 -0.75 5.46
N PRO A 90 10.32 -1.44 6.16
CA PRO A 90 8.91 -1.10 6.15
C PRO A 90 8.62 0.11 7.03
N GLY A 91 7.71 0.96 6.55
CA GLY A 91 7.15 2.06 7.31
C GLY A 91 5.77 2.48 6.84
N CYS A 92 5.17 3.34 7.64
CA CYS A 92 3.80 3.82 7.45
C CYS A 92 3.80 5.33 7.23
N ILE A 93 3.24 5.78 6.10
CA ILE A 93 3.10 7.19 5.75
C ILE A 93 2.10 7.84 6.71
N LYS A 94 2.58 8.76 7.56
CA LYS A 94 1.72 9.56 8.44
C LYS A 94 1.27 10.85 7.78
N TYR A 95 2.18 11.50 7.06
CA TYR A 95 1.91 12.74 6.35
C TYR A 95 2.49 12.71 4.94
N ILE A 96 1.80 13.38 4.03
CA ILE A 96 2.26 13.66 2.67
C ILE A 96 2.27 15.17 2.53
N PHE A 97 3.39 15.74 2.09
CA PHE A 97 3.54 17.19 1.97
C PHE A 97 4.44 17.58 0.80
N GLY A 98 4.25 18.80 0.32
CA GLY A 98 5.03 19.39 -0.76
C GLY A 98 6.04 20.41 -0.23
N SER A 99 7.26 20.41 -0.76
CA SER A 99 8.27 21.44 -0.51
C SER A 99 9.10 21.66 -1.76
N ASN A 100 9.27 22.91 -2.20
CA ASN A 100 10.04 23.27 -3.41
C ASN A 100 9.63 22.48 -4.67
N GLY A 101 8.33 22.27 -4.86
CA GLY A 101 7.78 21.52 -6.00
C GLY A 101 8.02 20.01 -5.96
N LYS A 102 8.53 19.47 -4.84
CA LYS A 102 8.76 18.04 -4.63
C LYS A 102 7.83 17.49 -3.55
N ILE A 103 7.47 16.22 -3.69
CA ILE A 103 6.63 15.50 -2.73
C ILE A 103 7.52 14.74 -1.76
N PHE A 104 7.16 14.81 -0.48
CA PHE A 104 7.80 14.12 0.63
C PHE A 104 6.77 13.40 1.48
N PHE A 105 7.22 12.34 2.13
CA PHE A 105 6.45 11.57 3.10
C PHE A 105 7.10 11.71 4.47
N ALA A 106 6.30 11.93 5.50
CA ALA A 106 6.74 11.70 6.88
C ALA A 106 6.36 10.28 7.26
N VAL A 107 7.36 9.41 7.37
CA VAL A 107 7.19 7.96 7.53
C VAL A 107 7.55 7.56 8.94
N GLN A 108 6.69 6.74 9.54
CA GLN A 108 6.96 6.09 10.82
C GLN A 108 7.49 4.67 10.56
N HIS A 109 8.68 4.37 11.05
CA HIS A 109 9.36 3.10 10.79
C HIS A 109 8.75 1.97 11.61
N GLN A 110 8.72 0.77 11.04
CA GLN A 110 8.48 -0.43 11.82
C GLN A 110 9.77 -0.86 12.53
N ASN A 111 9.69 -1.22 13.80
CA ASN A 111 10.86 -1.74 14.51
C ASN A 111 11.14 -3.20 14.12
N ALA A 112 12.41 -3.57 14.02
CA ALA A 112 12.82 -4.95 13.82
C ALA A 112 12.27 -5.85 14.94
N ALA A 113 11.91 -7.08 14.60
CA ALA A 113 11.57 -8.09 15.59
C ALA A 113 12.82 -8.58 16.33
N SER A 114 12.65 -9.00 17.58
CA SER A 114 13.66 -9.78 18.28
C SER A 114 13.62 -11.25 17.83
N GLY A 115 14.79 -11.86 17.64
CA GLY A 115 14.92 -13.29 17.34
C GLY A 115 15.24 -13.57 15.87
N ILE A 116 15.18 -14.86 15.51
CA ILE A 116 15.44 -15.33 14.15
C ILE A 116 14.14 -15.24 13.36
N ASP A 117 14.21 -14.64 12.16
CA ASP A 117 13.08 -14.59 11.25
C ASP A 117 12.75 -16.00 10.71
N PRO A 118 11.55 -16.56 10.97
CA PRO A 118 11.17 -17.87 10.46
C PRO A 118 11.15 -17.94 8.93
N PHE A 119 10.92 -16.82 8.25
CA PHE A 119 10.85 -16.77 6.79
C PHE A 119 12.22 -16.80 6.11
N HIS A 120 13.31 -16.67 6.86
CA HIS A 120 14.68 -16.70 6.32
C HIS A 120 15.00 -17.99 5.54
N HIS A 121 14.36 -19.10 5.89
CA HIS A 121 14.52 -20.39 5.19
C HIS A 121 13.82 -20.45 3.83
N TYR A 122 12.97 -19.47 3.52
CA TYR A 122 12.13 -19.42 2.31
C TYR A 122 12.50 -18.19 1.46
N PRO A 123 13.67 -18.19 0.79
CA PRO A 123 14.15 -17.01 0.06
C PRO A 123 13.26 -16.58 -1.11
N HIS A 124 12.37 -17.46 -1.57
CA HIS A 124 11.39 -17.19 -2.63
C HIS A 124 10.09 -16.58 -2.10
N PHE A 125 9.90 -16.52 -0.78
CA PHE A 125 8.75 -15.92 -0.14
C PHE A 125 9.18 -14.62 0.55
N PRO A 126 8.83 -13.43 0.02
CA PRO A 126 9.37 -12.14 0.45
C PRO A 126 8.67 -11.64 1.73
N ALA A 127 8.54 -12.52 2.72
CA ALA A 127 7.98 -12.22 4.02
C ALA A 127 9.09 -12.08 5.05
N GLN A 128 8.90 -11.17 5.99
CA GLN A 128 9.81 -10.97 7.11
C GLN A 128 9.04 -10.57 8.36
N VAL A 129 9.53 -11.02 9.53
CA VAL A 129 8.91 -10.67 10.82
C VAL A 129 9.44 -9.35 11.38
N TYR A 130 8.52 -8.50 11.81
CA TYR A 130 8.78 -7.23 12.48
C TYR A 130 8.06 -7.16 13.83
N SER A 131 8.49 -6.25 14.71
CA SER A 131 7.76 -5.95 15.94
C SER A 131 6.44 -5.26 15.61
N THR A 132 5.39 -5.38 16.42
CA THR A 132 4.21 -4.50 16.32
C THR A 132 4.50 -3.06 16.74
N THR A 133 5.63 -2.82 17.42
CA THR A 133 6.05 -1.49 17.82
C THR A 133 6.66 -0.72 16.65
N VAL A 134 6.42 0.57 16.63
CA VAL A 134 6.91 1.51 15.61
C VAL A 134 7.85 2.53 16.23
N SER A 135 8.69 3.16 15.42
CA SER A 135 9.57 4.26 15.86
C SER A 135 8.75 5.45 16.36
N SER A 136 9.23 6.14 17.39
CA SER A 136 8.68 7.41 17.86
C SER A 136 9.08 8.60 16.98
N ILE A 137 10.06 8.40 16.10
CA ILE A 137 10.62 9.43 15.22
C ILE A 137 10.06 9.22 13.80
N LEU A 138 9.64 10.32 13.18
CA LEU A 138 9.27 10.35 11.76
C LEU A 138 10.50 10.67 10.91
N GLU A 139 10.69 9.92 9.83
CA GLU A 139 11.68 10.22 8.80
C GLU A 139 11.02 10.95 7.63
N GLU A 140 11.70 11.97 7.11
CA GLU A 140 11.35 12.57 5.83
C GLU A 140 11.88 11.70 4.69
N VAL A 141 10.96 11.07 3.95
CA VAL A 141 11.26 10.15 2.85
C VAL A 141 10.85 10.78 1.52
N LYS A 142 11.76 10.75 0.55
CA LYS A 142 11.48 11.19 -0.82
C LYS A 142 10.78 10.10 -1.59
N LEU A 143 9.92 10.47 -2.54
CA LEU A 143 9.24 9.50 -3.40
C LEU A 143 10.22 8.53 -4.09
N ALA A 144 11.37 9.03 -4.55
CA ALA A 144 12.41 8.23 -5.21
C ALA A 144 13.11 7.21 -4.30
N TRP A 145 12.90 7.26 -2.98
CA TRP A 145 13.45 6.31 -2.02
C TRP A 145 12.49 5.16 -1.74
N VAL A 146 11.22 5.31 -2.12
CA VAL A 146 10.19 4.30 -1.93
C VAL A 146 10.40 3.21 -2.97
N LEU A 147 10.49 1.98 -2.48
CA LEU A 147 10.62 0.79 -3.31
C LEU A 147 9.24 0.28 -3.72
N SER A 148 8.34 0.09 -2.75
CA SER A 148 7.02 -0.47 -3.02
C SER A 148 6.03 -0.31 -1.88
N HIS A 149 4.79 -0.72 -2.10
CA HIS A 149 3.87 -1.05 -1.01
C HIS A 149 4.17 -2.41 -0.39
N TYR A 150 3.70 -2.59 0.85
CA TYR A 150 3.69 -3.89 1.52
C TYR A 150 2.32 -4.18 2.15
N MET A 151 2.06 -5.46 2.43
CA MET A 151 0.97 -5.90 3.31
C MET A 151 1.53 -6.31 4.66
N GLN A 152 0.82 -6.01 5.74
CA GLN A 152 1.12 -6.55 7.07
C GLN A 152 0.00 -7.42 7.59
N TRP A 153 0.39 -8.44 8.35
CA TRP A 153 -0.52 -9.27 9.11
C TRP A 153 0.03 -9.51 10.52
N GLN A 154 -0.76 -9.20 11.54
CA GLN A 154 -0.42 -9.51 12.92
C GLN A 154 -0.74 -10.98 13.20
N PHE A 155 0.28 -11.83 13.18
CA PHE A 155 0.12 -13.28 13.39
C PHE A 155 0.25 -13.67 14.88
N ALA A 156 0.94 -12.87 15.70
CA ALA A 156 1.13 -13.11 17.12
C ALA A 156 1.18 -11.79 17.91
N PRO A 157 0.89 -11.79 19.23
CA PRO A 157 1.08 -10.60 20.06
C PRO A 157 2.54 -10.11 20.00
N GLY A 158 2.74 -8.84 19.68
CA GLY A 158 4.08 -8.24 19.58
C GLY A 158 4.78 -8.41 18.24
N TYR A 159 4.22 -9.20 17.31
CA TYR A 159 4.84 -9.48 16.02
C TYR A 159 3.89 -9.30 14.83
N ILE A 160 4.43 -8.77 13.74
CA ILE A 160 3.77 -8.70 12.44
C ILE A 160 4.62 -9.39 11.39
N VAL A 161 3.97 -9.99 10.40
CA VAL A 161 4.60 -10.39 9.15
C VAL A 161 4.40 -9.25 8.15
N VAL A 162 5.49 -8.80 7.54
CA VAL A 162 5.48 -7.88 6.41
C VAL A 162 5.73 -8.68 5.14
N LEU A 163 4.88 -8.48 4.14
CA LEU A 163 5.01 -9.06 2.81
C LEU A 163 5.14 -7.92 1.78
N THR A 164 6.31 -7.81 1.17
CA THR A 164 6.56 -6.84 0.10
C THR A 164 5.77 -7.21 -1.15
N LEU A 165 5.02 -6.26 -1.74
CA LEU A 165 4.09 -6.53 -2.83
C LEU A 165 4.65 -6.31 -4.24
N SER A 166 5.82 -5.67 -4.36
CA SER A 166 6.52 -5.59 -5.63
C SER A 166 7.54 -6.72 -5.73
N GLN A 167 7.41 -7.51 -6.78
CA GLN A 167 8.51 -8.26 -7.39
C GLN A 167 8.53 -7.96 -8.88
#